data_AF-A0A497HMB9-F1
#
_entry.id   AF-A0A497HMB9-F1
#
_cell.length_a   1.000
_cell.length_b   1.000
_cell.length_c   1.000
_cell.angle_alpha   90.00
_cell.angle_beta   90.00
_cell.angle_gamma   90.00
#
_symmetry.space_group_name_H-M   'P 1'
#
loop_
_entity.id
_entity.type
_entity.pdbx_description
1 polymer ?
#
loop_
_entity_poly.entity_id
_entity_poly.type
_entity_poly.pdbx_seq_one_letter_code
_entity_poly.pdbx_strand_id
1 'polypeptide(L)'
;MNEYISIKLELKGKGGSSVLEFEGLEYEEAKERVYTLINFIYRRERFANVRIEGNDREIKFSQEFEKLSYSEAKERINEFLKFIYKIEEKLPTVKESWLSMYDIENLSQKDRLFLILKHNHPNEWVRSQDIKEEYEILFGEPINLSSVSTYLARFYESGLTERRGSRAQREYRLITS
;
A
#
# COMPACT_ATOMS: atom_id res chain seq x y z
N MET A 1 22.66 -15.04 20.90
CA MET A 1 22.97 -13.79 21.63
C MET A 1 22.06 -12.75 21.00
N ASN A 2 20.90 -12.49 21.60
CA ASN A 2 19.82 -11.75 20.92
C ASN A 2 20.27 -10.32 20.61
N GLU A 3 20.10 -9.92 19.35
CA GLU A 3 20.27 -8.55 18.93
C GLU A 3 19.17 -7.70 19.58
N TYR A 4 19.53 -6.55 20.15
CA TYR A 4 18.58 -5.72 20.89
C TYR A 4 17.85 -4.85 19.87
N ILE A 5 16.66 -5.29 19.47
CA ILE A 5 15.80 -4.60 18.53
C ILE A 5 14.68 -3.89 19.30
N SER A 6 14.46 -2.61 19.03
CA SER A 6 13.24 -1.91 19.41
C SER A 6 12.47 -1.45 18.19
N ILE A 7 11.14 -1.53 18.25
CA ILE A 7 10.23 -1.10 17.21
C ILE A 7 9.15 -0.21 17.82
N LYS A 8 8.86 0.90 17.15
CA LYS A 8 7.70 1.74 17.41
C LYS A 8 6.92 1.93 16.12
N LEU A 9 5.67 1.50 16.12
CA LEU A 9 4.74 1.61 15.01
C LEU A 9 3.57 2.51 15.41
N GLU A 10 3.35 3.57 14.65
CA GLU A 10 2.18 4.43 14.77
C GLU A 10 1.32 4.31 13.50
N LEU A 11 0.05 3.99 13.69
CA LEU A 11 -0.97 3.95 12.64
C LEU A 11 -2.02 5.02 12.95
N LYS A 12 -2.24 5.94 12.01
CA LYS A 12 -3.19 7.05 12.15
C LYS A 12 -4.27 6.98 11.08
N GLY A 13 -5.48 6.64 11.51
CA GLY A 13 -6.69 6.67 10.69
C GLY A 13 -7.54 7.93 10.94
N LYS A 14 -8.76 7.97 10.41
CA LYS A 14 -9.71 9.06 10.68
C LYS A 14 -10.23 9.04 12.12
N GLY A 15 -10.37 7.86 12.71
CA GLY A 15 -10.87 7.67 14.08
C GLY A 15 -9.85 7.91 15.19
N GLY A 16 -8.58 8.18 14.86
CA GLY A 16 -7.51 8.41 15.84
C GLY A 16 -6.18 7.75 15.46
N SER A 17 -5.19 7.86 16.35
CA SER A 17 -3.91 7.16 16.24
C SER A 17 -3.85 5.97 17.18
N SER A 18 -3.12 4.94 16.79
CA SER A 18 -2.76 3.80 17.63
C SER A 18 -1.27 3.56 17.52
N VAL A 19 -0.65 3.34 18.67
CA VAL A 19 0.79 3.16 18.80
C VAL A 19 1.05 1.79 19.40
N LEU A 20 1.95 1.04 18.76
CA LEU A 20 2.52 -0.20 19.27
C LEU A 20 4.02 0.01 19.43
N GLU A 21 4.53 -0.25 20.63
CA GLU A 21 5.93 -0.12 20.97
C GLU A 21 6.37 -1.39 21.70
N PHE A 22 7.50 -1.96 21.29
CA PHE A 22 8.07 -3.14 21.92
C PHE A 22 9.58 -3.22 21.71
N GLU A 23 10.24 -3.95 22.60
CA GLU A 23 11.69 -4.14 22.60
C GLU A 23 12.04 -5.60 22.91
N GLY A 24 13.12 -6.09 22.29
CA GLY A 24 13.69 -7.40 22.59
C GLY A 24 12.84 -8.61 22.17
N LEU A 25 11.86 -8.42 21.27
CA LEU A 25 11.07 -9.52 20.73
C LEU A 25 11.80 -10.24 19.60
N GLU A 26 11.57 -11.54 19.47
CA GLU A 26 11.94 -12.31 18.28
C GLU A 26 11.07 -11.92 17.08
N TYR A 27 11.57 -12.15 15.86
CA TYR A 27 10.90 -11.73 14.62
C TYR A 27 9.45 -12.18 14.51
N GLU A 28 9.17 -13.47 14.73
CA GLU A 28 7.79 -14.00 14.59
C GLU A 28 6.84 -13.41 15.62
N GLU A 29 7.31 -13.13 16.84
CA GLU A 29 6.48 -12.50 17.87
C GLU A 29 6.21 -11.02 17.56
N ALA A 30 7.23 -10.29 17.09
CA ALA A 30 7.09 -8.91 16.64
C ALA A 30 6.08 -8.80 15.49
N LYS A 31 6.19 -9.70 14.50
CA LYS A 31 5.30 -9.77 13.34
C LYS A 31 3.85 -10.04 13.73
N GLU A 32 3.59 -11.00 14.62
CA GLU A 32 2.25 -11.31 15.11
C GLU A 32 1.59 -10.11 15.81
N ARG A 33 2.33 -9.39 16.67
CA ARG A 33 1.82 -8.20 17.36
C ARG A 33 1.50 -7.07 16.39
N VAL A 34 2.41 -6.83 15.44
CA VAL A 34 2.21 -5.84 14.38
C VAL A 34 0.98 -6.19 13.53
N TYR A 35 0.83 -7.43 13.08
CA TYR A 35 -0.32 -7.84 12.27
C TYR A 35 -1.62 -7.74 13.04
N THR A 36 -1.61 -8.03 14.34
CA THR A 36 -2.77 -7.83 15.23
C THR A 36 -3.19 -6.36 15.25
N LEU A 37 -2.25 -5.42 15.38
CA LEU A 37 -2.53 -3.99 15.35
C LEU A 37 -3.06 -3.55 13.97
N ILE A 38 -2.38 -3.93 12.88
CA ILE A 38 -2.81 -3.59 11.52
C ILE A 38 -4.24 -4.08 11.29
N ASN A 39 -4.52 -5.35 11.60
CA ASN A 39 -5.87 -5.92 11.47
C ASN A 39 -6.91 -5.16 12.30
N PHE A 40 -6.55 -4.70 13.50
CA PHE A 40 -7.46 -3.92 14.35
C PHE A 40 -7.82 -2.57 13.73
N ILE A 41 -6.84 -1.84 13.18
CA ILE A 41 -7.05 -0.51 12.58
C ILE A 41 -7.85 -0.62 11.28
N TYR A 42 -7.42 -1.50 10.38
CA TYR A 42 -8.03 -1.62 9.06
C TYR A 42 -9.39 -2.32 9.05
N ARG A 43 -9.87 -2.84 10.19
CA ARG A 43 -11.29 -3.21 10.37
C ARG A 43 -12.24 -2.00 10.29
N ARG A 44 -11.74 -0.80 10.57
CA ARG A 44 -12.54 0.43 10.66
C ARG A 44 -12.08 1.51 9.69
N GLU A 45 -10.84 1.43 9.23
CA GLU A 45 -10.19 2.42 8.38
C GLU A 45 -9.89 1.81 7.00
N ARG A 46 -10.24 2.52 5.93
CA ARG A 46 -9.85 2.11 4.56
C ARG A 46 -8.38 2.42 4.29
N PHE A 47 -7.89 3.52 4.85
CA PHE A 47 -6.52 4.02 4.69
C PHE A 47 -6.00 4.52 6.03
N ALA A 48 -4.70 4.36 6.27
CA ALA A 48 -4.02 4.92 7.45
C ALA A 48 -2.63 5.47 7.07
N ASN A 49 -2.21 6.49 7.81
CA ASN A 49 -0.82 6.93 7.78
C ASN A 49 -0.01 6.02 8.71
N VAL A 50 1.16 5.60 8.25
CA VAL A 50 2.03 4.66 8.95
C VAL A 50 3.34 5.36 9.24
N ARG A 51 3.76 5.38 10.50
CA ARG A 51 5.12 5.73 10.90
C ARG A 51 5.73 4.52 11.59
N ILE A 52 6.86 4.07 11.11
CA ILE A 52 7.60 2.96 11.73
C ILE A 52 9.02 3.39 12.02
N GLU A 53 9.43 3.21 13.27
CA GLU A 53 10.77 3.45 13.77
C GLU A 53 11.34 2.13 14.28
N GLY A 54 12.61 1.89 13.98
CA GLY A 54 13.35 0.71 14.40
C GLY A 54 14.74 1.10 14.87
N ASN A 55 15.23 0.44 15.91
CA ASN A 55 16.58 0.62 16.39
C ASN A 55 17.28 -0.74 16.48
N ASP A 56 18.44 -0.85 15.86
CA ASP A 56 19.40 -1.94 16.10
C ASP A 56 20.66 -1.35 16.73
N ARG A 57 20.75 -1.44 18.06
CA ARG A 57 21.86 -1.07 18.98
C ARG A 57 22.47 0.34 18.83
N GLU A 58 22.88 0.72 17.63
CA GLU A 58 23.56 1.97 17.28
C GLU A 58 22.82 2.75 16.17
N ILE A 59 21.98 2.09 15.37
CA ILE A 59 21.36 2.70 14.19
C ILE A 59 19.85 2.81 14.35
N LYS A 60 19.35 4.04 14.22
CA LYS A 60 17.92 4.34 14.16
C LYS A 60 17.47 4.44 12.71
N PHE A 61 16.40 3.74 12.39
CA PHE A 61 15.71 3.79 11.11
C PHE A 61 14.30 4.32 11.33
N SER A 62 13.82 5.14 10.41
CA SER A 62 12.45 5.67 10.44
C SER A 62 11.91 5.76 9.01
N GLN A 63 10.66 5.35 8.84
CA GLN A 63 9.90 5.55 7.60
C GLN A 63 8.50 6.03 7.91
N GLU A 64 8.00 6.96 7.09
CA GLU A 64 6.67 7.51 7.17
C GLU A 64 5.98 7.34 5.81
N PHE A 65 4.73 6.86 5.85
CA PHE A 65 3.90 6.62 4.69
C PHE A 65 2.50 7.20 4.93
N GLU A 66 1.91 7.80 3.90
CA GLU A 66 0.58 8.39 3.99
C GLU A 66 -0.45 7.57 3.21
N LYS A 67 -1.68 7.51 3.74
CA LYS A 67 -2.84 6.90 3.08
C LYS A 67 -2.63 5.45 2.58
N LEU A 68 -1.89 4.62 3.31
CA LEU A 68 -1.72 3.22 2.92
C LEU A 68 -3.01 2.42 3.12
N SER A 69 -3.35 1.56 2.17
CA SER A 69 -4.32 0.48 2.32
C SER A 69 -3.80 -0.63 3.25
N TYR A 70 -4.65 -1.61 3.58
CA TYR A 70 -4.27 -2.73 4.43
C TYR A 70 -3.11 -3.54 3.86
N SER A 71 -3.16 -3.90 2.57
CA SER A 71 -2.12 -4.69 1.90
C SER A 71 -0.80 -3.96 1.87
N GLU A 72 -0.81 -2.67 1.49
CA GLU A 72 0.39 -1.84 1.45
C GLU A 72 0.99 -1.67 2.85
N ALA A 73 0.20 -1.34 3.87
CA ALA A 73 0.70 -1.22 5.23
C ALA A 73 1.30 -2.54 5.73
N LYS A 74 0.63 -3.66 5.48
CA LYS A 74 1.13 -4.99 5.85
C LYS A 74 2.45 -5.33 5.16
N GLU A 75 2.57 -5.05 3.87
CA GLU A 75 3.78 -5.29 3.10
C GLU A 75 4.94 -4.40 3.57
N ARG A 76 4.74 -3.07 3.58
CA ARG A 76 5.78 -2.09 3.98
C ARG A 76 6.30 -2.33 5.39
N ILE A 77 5.40 -2.58 6.34
CA ILE A 77 5.79 -2.86 7.72
C ILE A 77 6.52 -4.20 7.82
N ASN A 78 6.08 -5.22 7.10
CA ASN A 78 6.75 -6.53 7.10
C ASN A 78 8.15 -6.46 6.48
N GLU A 79 8.34 -5.71 5.40
CA GLU A 79 9.66 -5.45 4.80
C GLU A 79 10.57 -4.70 5.78
N PHE A 80 10.06 -3.66 6.45
CA PHE A 80 10.81 -2.96 7.48
C PHE A 80 11.23 -3.90 8.62
N LEU A 81 10.33 -4.75 9.10
CA LEU A 81 10.66 -5.75 10.13
C LEU A 81 11.75 -6.70 9.64
N LYS A 82 11.62 -7.27 8.44
CA LYS A 82 12.66 -8.16 7.89
C LYS A 82 14.03 -7.50 7.81
N PHE A 83 14.06 -6.22 7.40
CA PHE A 83 15.29 -5.44 7.36
C PHE A 83 15.91 -5.24 8.75
N ILE A 84 15.11 -4.77 9.74
CA ILE A 84 15.62 -4.54 11.10
C ILE A 84 16.11 -5.83 11.76
N TYR A 85 15.41 -6.95 11.52
CA TYR A 85 15.79 -8.27 12.01
C TYR A 85 16.88 -8.94 11.16
N LYS A 86 17.46 -8.23 10.18
CA LYS A 86 18.52 -8.72 9.27
C LYS A 86 18.17 -10.03 8.56
N ILE A 87 16.89 -10.27 8.36
CA ILE A 87 16.37 -11.36 7.54
C ILE A 87 16.63 -11.06 6.07
N GLU A 88 16.60 -9.79 5.69
CA GLU A 88 16.95 -9.28 4.37
C GLU A 88 17.97 -8.13 4.48
N GLU A 89 18.97 -8.10 3.59
CA GLU A 89 20.12 -7.17 3.68
C GLU A 89 19.83 -5.73 3.22
N LYS A 90 18.72 -5.48 2.50
CA LYS A 90 18.45 -4.19 1.87
C LYS A 90 17.24 -3.50 2.48
N LEU A 91 17.38 -2.20 2.77
CA LEU A 91 16.24 -1.32 3.06
C LEU A 91 15.26 -1.39 1.89
N PRO A 92 13.94 -1.52 2.15
CA PRO A 92 12.95 -1.54 1.09
C PRO A 92 13.06 -0.24 0.29
N THR A 93 13.39 -0.36 -0.99
CA THR A 93 13.31 0.76 -1.91
C THR A 93 11.83 0.98 -2.16
N VAL A 94 11.32 2.19 -1.91
CA VAL A 94 9.94 2.57 -2.22
C VAL A 94 9.80 2.64 -3.75
N LYS A 95 9.74 1.48 -4.37
CA LYS A 95 9.28 1.24 -5.72
C LYS A 95 8.34 0.07 -5.59
N GLU A 96 7.11 0.24 -6.01
CA GLU A 96 6.24 -0.91 -6.17
C GLU A 96 6.97 -1.92 -7.04
N SER A 97 7.20 -3.11 -6.48
CA SER A 97 8.07 -4.15 -7.06
C SER A 97 7.73 -4.41 -8.53
N TRP A 98 6.45 -4.32 -8.88
CA TRP A 98 5.96 -4.52 -10.24
C TRP A 98 6.33 -3.41 -11.22
N LEU A 99 6.56 -2.15 -10.81
CA LEU A 99 6.95 -1.07 -11.74
C LEU A 99 8.26 -1.40 -12.47
N SER A 100 9.18 -2.10 -11.80
CA SER A 100 10.44 -2.55 -12.39
C SER A 100 10.28 -3.64 -13.46
N MET A 101 9.13 -4.31 -13.51
CA MET A 101 8.83 -5.36 -14.48
C MET A 101 8.35 -4.82 -15.83
N TYR A 102 8.06 -3.52 -15.93
CA TYR A 102 7.52 -2.89 -17.12
C TYR A 102 8.37 -1.69 -17.55
N ASP A 103 8.41 -1.44 -18.85
CA ASP A 103 9.00 -0.23 -19.42
C ASP A 103 8.02 0.94 -19.29
N ILE A 104 7.97 1.54 -18.09
CA ILE A 104 6.98 2.55 -17.70
C ILE A 104 6.98 3.76 -18.63
N GLU A 105 8.13 4.16 -19.15
CA GLU A 105 8.28 5.32 -20.05
C GLU A 105 7.54 5.11 -21.38
N ASN A 106 7.42 3.86 -21.82
CA ASN A 106 6.75 3.50 -23.09
C ASN A 106 5.29 3.04 -22.92
N LEU A 107 4.77 2.99 -21.69
CA LEU A 107 3.37 2.63 -21.43
C LEU A 107 2.42 3.78 -21.71
N SER A 108 1.26 3.48 -22.30
CA SER A 108 0.18 4.46 -22.42
C SER A 108 -0.49 4.70 -21.06
N GLN A 109 -1.20 5.83 -20.93
CA GLN A 109 -2.03 6.10 -19.73
C GLN A 109 -3.01 4.96 -19.44
N LYS A 110 -3.57 4.35 -20.49
CA LYS A 110 -4.47 3.18 -20.35
C LYS A 110 -3.73 2.01 -19.71
N ASP A 111 -2.54 1.68 -20.19
CA ASP A 111 -1.78 0.53 -19.69
C ASP A 111 -1.34 0.75 -18.25
N ARG A 112 -0.85 1.95 -17.93
CA ARG A 112 -0.50 2.37 -16.57
C ARG A 112 -1.69 2.24 -15.61
N LEU A 113 -2.88 2.73 -16.00
CA LEU A 113 -4.11 2.57 -15.21
C LEU A 113 -4.52 1.10 -15.04
N PHE A 114 -4.34 0.28 -16.07
CA PHE A 114 -4.62 -1.15 -15.97
C PHE A 114 -3.64 -1.86 -15.01
N LEU A 115 -2.36 -1.49 -15.02
CA LEU A 115 -1.37 -2.06 -14.11
C LEU A 115 -1.66 -1.72 -12.66
N ILE A 116 -2.11 -0.49 -12.36
CA ILE A 116 -2.57 -0.12 -11.02
C ILE A 116 -3.70 -1.05 -10.56
N LEU A 117 -4.73 -1.25 -11.39
CA LEU A 117 -5.83 -2.17 -11.06
C LEU A 117 -5.35 -3.61 -10.84
N LYS A 118 -4.38 -4.05 -11.66
CA LYS A 118 -3.86 -5.42 -11.64
C LYS A 118 -3.03 -5.71 -10.39
N HIS A 119 -2.15 -4.80 -10.02
CA HIS A 119 -1.16 -5.07 -8.97
C HIS A 119 -1.57 -4.51 -7.62
N ASN A 120 -2.22 -3.34 -7.57
CA ASN A 120 -2.50 -2.65 -6.31
C ASN A 120 -3.92 -2.93 -5.82
N HIS A 121 -4.84 -3.19 -6.75
CA HIS A 121 -6.25 -3.44 -6.45
C HIS A 121 -6.81 -4.77 -6.99
N PRO A 122 -6.08 -5.91 -6.85
CA PRO A 122 -6.65 -7.19 -7.26
C PRO A 122 -7.88 -7.50 -6.40
N ASN A 123 -9.04 -7.66 -7.04
CA ASN A 123 -10.34 -7.93 -6.40
C ASN A 123 -10.92 -6.81 -5.51
N GLU A 124 -10.40 -5.58 -5.56
CA GLU A 124 -10.96 -4.43 -4.81
C GLU A 124 -11.91 -3.59 -5.69
N TRP A 125 -12.96 -3.04 -5.07
CA TRP A 125 -13.79 -1.99 -5.67
C TRP A 125 -13.14 -0.62 -5.51
N VAL A 126 -12.83 0.03 -6.63
CA VAL A 126 -12.12 1.32 -6.68
C VAL A 126 -12.93 2.39 -7.38
N ARG A 127 -12.75 3.65 -6.96
CA ARG A 127 -13.34 4.83 -7.62
C ARG A 127 -12.32 5.49 -8.52
N SER A 128 -12.78 6.21 -9.54
CA SER A 128 -11.90 6.98 -10.42
C SER A 128 -11.00 7.97 -9.68
N GLN A 129 -11.48 8.54 -8.56
CA GLN A 129 -10.71 9.47 -7.75
C GLN A 129 -9.54 8.79 -7.04
N ASP A 130 -9.78 7.59 -6.49
CA ASP A 130 -8.76 6.82 -5.77
C ASP A 130 -7.62 6.46 -6.75
N ILE A 131 -7.96 5.94 -7.94
CA ILE A 131 -6.99 5.58 -8.99
C ILE A 131 -6.26 6.80 -9.58
N LYS A 132 -6.90 7.96 -9.65
CA LYS A 132 -6.25 9.20 -10.10
C LYS A 132 -5.11 9.57 -9.16
N GLU A 133 -5.38 9.63 -7.85
CA GLU A 133 -4.38 10.02 -6.85
C GLU A 133 -3.17 9.09 -6.91
N GLU A 134 -3.43 7.78 -7.01
CA GLU A 134 -2.39 6.76 -7.12
C GLU A 134 -1.58 6.85 -8.43
N TYR A 135 -2.22 7.09 -9.56
CA TYR A 135 -1.52 7.31 -10.84
C TYR A 135 -0.52 8.46 -10.72
N GLU A 136 -0.94 9.60 -10.16
CA GLU A 136 -0.09 10.78 -10.05
C GLU A 136 1.08 10.56 -9.10
N ILE A 137 0.88 9.78 -8.04
CA ILE A 137 1.92 9.38 -7.09
C ILE A 137 2.94 8.45 -7.77
N LEU A 138 2.47 7.40 -8.45
CA LEU A 138 3.34 6.34 -9.00
C LEU A 138 4.14 6.81 -10.21
N PHE A 139 3.54 7.63 -11.07
CA PHE A 139 4.16 8.04 -12.33
C PHE A 139 4.70 9.48 -12.31
N GLY A 140 4.41 10.25 -11.26
CA GLY A 140 4.84 11.66 -11.15
C GLY A 140 4.21 12.58 -12.20
N GLU A 141 3.16 12.11 -12.89
CA GLU A 141 2.50 12.81 -13.99
C GLU A 141 1.02 13.06 -13.69
N PRO A 142 0.49 14.27 -13.90
CA PRO A 142 -0.91 14.56 -13.68
C PRO A 142 -1.82 13.84 -14.68
N ILE A 143 -3.01 13.42 -14.23
CA ILE A 143 -4.05 12.86 -15.11
C ILE A 143 -5.43 13.40 -14.75
N ASN A 144 -6.24 13.74 -15.75
CA ASN A 144 -7.59 14.23 -15.51
C ASN A 144 -8.53 13.13 -14.99
N LEU A 145 -9.37 13.46 -14.00
CA LEU A 145 -10.37 12.54 -13.45
C LEU A 145 -11.34 12.01 -14.54
N SER A 146 -11.65 12.83 -15.53
CA SER A 146 -12.46 12.44 -16.69
C SER A 146 -11.77 11.39 -17.55
N SER A 147 -10.46 11.47 -17.73
CA SER A 147 -9.66 10.46 -18.45
C SER A 147 -9.68 9.14 -17.69
N VAL A 148 -9.40 9.16 -16.38
CA VAL A 148 -9.46 7.94 -15.54
C VAL A 148 -10.85 7.32 -15.60
N SER A 149 -11.91 8.11 -15.43
CA SER A 149 -13.30 7.64 -15.51
C SER A 149 -13.65 7.03 -16.87
N THR A 150 -13.11 7.60 -17.95
CA THR A 150 -13.31 7.10 -19.32
C THR A 150 -12.60 5.76 -19.51
N TYR A 151 -11.36 5.61 -19.04
CA TYR A 151 -10.64 4.34 -19.15
C TYR A 151 -11.28 3.24 -18.30
N LEU A 152 -11.70 3.53 -17.06
CA LEU A 152 -12.41 2.57 -16.23
C LEU A 152 -13.73 2.12 -16.87
N ALA A 153 -14.49 3.04 -17.48
CA ALA A 153 -15.68 2.69 -18.23
C ALA A 153 -15.37 1.77 -19.42
N ARG A 154 -14.29 2.04 -20.17
CA ARG A 154 -13.84 1.20 -21.29
C ARG A 154 -13.36 -0.18 -20.83
N PHE A 155 -12.72 -0.29 -19.67
CA PHE A 155 -12.37 -1.59 -19.09
C PHE A 155 -13.61 -2.41 -18.76
N TYR A 156 -14.66 -1.78 -18.25
CA TYR A 156 -15.95 -2.43 -18.04
C TYR A 156 -16.58 -2.86 -19.38
N GLU A 157 -16.60 -1.97 -20.37
CA GLU A 157 -17.15 -2.27 -21.71
C GLU A 157 -16.40 -3.41 -22.41
N SER A 158 -15.10 -3.58 -22.14
CA SER A 158 -14.27 -4.66 -22.67
C SER A 158 -14.27 -5.93 -21.81
N GLY A 159 -15.04 -5.97 -20.71
CA GLY A 159 -15.14 -7.13 -19.83
C GLY A 159 -13.91 -7.37 -18.95
N LEU A 160 -13.04 -6.36 -18.78
CA LEU A 160 -11.87 -6.44 -17.88
C LEU A 160 -12.24 -6.11 -16.43
N THR A 161 -13.27 -5.30 -16.21
CA THR A 161 -13.75 -4.91 -14.88
C THR A 161 -15.24 -5.10 -14.75
N GLU A 162 -15.70 -5.33 -13.52
CA GLU A 162 -17.09 -5.14 -13.13
C GLU A 162 -17.34 -3.69 -12.73
N ARG A 163 -18.60 -3.26 -12.79
CA ARG A 163 -19.01 -1.90 -12.39
C ARG A 163 -20.24 -1.94 -11.50
N ARG A 164 -20.24 -1.13 -10.44
CA ARG A 164 -21.41 -0.92 -9.57
C ARG A 164 -21.61 0.55 -9.21
N GLY A 165 -22.73 0.84 -8.55
CA GLY A 165 -23.04 2.16 -8.02
C GLY A 165 -23.69 3.12 -9.04
N SER A 166 -24.18 4.25 -8.52
CA SER A 166 -24.77 5.32 -9.33
C SER A 166 -23.70 6.06 -10.12
N ARG A 167 -24.09 6.89 -11.11
CA ARG A 167 -23.11 7.66 -11.92
C ARG A 167 -22.11 8.47 -11.08
N ALA A 168 -22.55 8.99 -9.93
CA ALA A 168 -21.73 9.79 -9.02
C ALA A 168 -20.91 8.94 -8.03
N GLN A 169 -21.26 7.67 -7.83
CA GLN A 169 -20.60 6.73 -6.90
C GLN A 169 -20.16 5.46 -7.62
N ARG A 170 -19.72 5.60 -8.88
CA ARG A 170 -19.28 4.46 -9.68
C ARG A 170 -18.00 3.88 -9.10
N GLU A 171 -18.03 2.57 -8.92
CA GLU A 171 -16.90 1.77 -8.51
C GLU A 171 -16.65 0.68 -9.54
N TYR A 172 -15.38 0.30 -9.69
CA TYR A 172 -14.92 -0.71 -10.61
C TYR A 172 -14.09 -1.75 -9.89
N ARG A 173 -14.14 -3.00 -10.32
CA ARG A 173 -13.30 -4.07 -9.76
C ARG A 173 -12.75 -4.90 -10.90
N LEU A 174 -11.47 -5.24 -10.85
CA LEU A 174 -10.86 -6.12 -11.85
C LEU A 174 -11.49 -7.52 -11.79
N ILE A 175 -11.86 -8.07 -12.94
CA ILE A 175 -12.30 -9.46 -13.04
C ILE A 175 -11.04 -10.33 -13.02
N THR A 176 -10.77 -10.96 -11.88
CA THR A 176 -9.70 -11.96 -11.79
C THR A 176 -10.20 -13.26 -12.42
N SER A 177 -9.50 -13.72 -13.46
CA SER A 177 -9.69 -15.03 -14.08
C SER A 177 -8.91 -16.10 -13.33
#